data_AF-A0A9E3F1Y6-F1
#
_entry.id   AF-A0A9E3F1Y6-F1
#
_cell.length_a   1.000
_cell.length_b   1.000
_cell.length_c   1.000
_cell.angle_alpha   90.00
_cell.angle_beta   90.00
_cell.angle_gamma   90.00
#
_symmetry.space_group_name_H-M   'P 1'
#
loop_
_entity.id
_entity.type
_entity.pdbx_description
1 polymer ?
#
loop_
_entity_poly.entity_id
_entity_poly.type
_entity_poly.pdbx_seq_one_letter_code
_entity_poly.pdbx_strand_id
1 'polypeptide(L)'
;MTALWPILLVLLVPLPVGTDRRRRHVPWVTGTLIALNVAVYVGTVLYARAHLPGGDSLAHDLVYGPSDPDLFSAWGFLPSAPRLPSLFLSLFLHVNLGHLFWNMAFLWLFGPHVEDALGPLPFLILYLGGGWAAGLLHFAIKWLIPAQRYTLAEPLVGASGAISAIVAPFAVRYHRAQIRLLWLPGLLARSDWGRLEVPALAGLAIWLLQNLAGAVKSLLLPGTGGVAYWAHLGGFAFGVFASEVGGLLREGRQEYLLQEARAAASHGQDLRRASVQKYRTFLDRDSDNLPVRIELARVLVQSSDDPDGGRREAAGELLTALRACAKRHQWPDAVRLCVEANSLGLILPLTARERLRLAAVAEEAGQEAVAVGLLRLLIAETPDASEDEMARLKLGQLLLQTDPDEVRAVLAAFLQKYPQSPWTARARELLEKSAANGRTNV
;
A
#
# COMPACT_ATOMS: atom_id res chain seq x y z
N MET A 1 -32.04 -35.58 3.95
CA MET A 1 -30.75 -35.57 3.22
C MET A 1 -30.34 -34.18 2.70
N THR A 2 -31.21 -33.17 2.70
CA THR A 2 -30.95 -31.80 2.20
C THR A 2 -30.13 -30.90 3.12
N ALA A 3 -30.10 -31.17 4.44
CA ALA A 3 -29.42 -30.34 5.43
C ALA A 3 -27.88 -30.43 5.42
N LEU A 4 -27.30 -31.50 4.87
CA LEU A 4 -25.84 -31.71 4.84
C LEU A 4 -25.16 -31.19 3.57
N TRP A 5 -25.94 -30.90 2.52
CA TRP A 5 -25.41 -30.44 1.23
C TRP A 5 -24.59 -29.14 1.31
N PRO A 6 -25.00 -28.11 2.07
CA PRO A 6 -24.20 -26.89 2.24
C PRO A 6 -22.85 -27.17 2.92
N ILE A 7 -22.82 -28.10 3.88
CA ILE A 7 -21.61 -28.52 4.60
C ILE A 7 -20.68 -29.32 3.67
N LEU A 8 -21.24 -30.20 2.82
CA LEU A 8 -20.49 -30.96 1.82
C LEU A 8 -19.87 -30.07 0.73
N LEU A 9 -20.53 -28.96 0.37
CA LEU A 9 -19.98 -27.96 -0.56
C LEU A 9 -18.69 -27.31 -0.05
N VAL A 10 -18.62 -27.02 1.26
CA VAL A 10 -17.42 -26.46 1.91
C VAL A 10 -16.28 -27.49 1.98
N LEU A 11 -16.61 -28.79 2.03
CA LEU A 11 -15.61 -29.85 1.98
C LEU A 11 -15.03 -30.04 0.57
N LEU A 12 -15.77 -29.69 -0.48
CA LEU A 12 -15.34 -29.90 -1.87
C LEU A 12 -14.67 -28.67 -2.49
N VAL A 13 -14.97 -27.46 -2.01
CA VAL A 13 -14.47 -26.21 -2.59
C VAL A 13 -13.34 -25.64 -1.72
N PRO A 14 -12.12 -25.43 -2.27
CA PRO A 14 -11.07 -24.70 -1.58
C PRO A 14 -11.53 -23.27 -1.22
N LEU A 15 -11.42 -22.89 0.05
CA LEU A 15 -11.82 -21.57 0.53
C LEU A 15 -10.66 -20.58 0.35
N PRO A 16 -10.90 -19.40 -0.24
CA PRO A 16 -9.89 -18.37 -0.25
C PRO A 16 -9.70 -17.80 1.15
N VAL A 17 -8.49 -17.92 1.69
CA VAL A 17 -8.15 -17.49 3.05
C VAL A 17 -7.30 -16.22 3.08
N GLY A 18 -6.81 -15.78 1.93
CA GLY A 18 -6.07 -14.53 1.80
C GLY A 18 -5.23 -14.48 0.54
N THR A 19 -4.33 -13.51 0.50
CA THR A 19 -3.35 -13.35 -0.59
C THR A 19 -1.94 -13.29 -0.01
N ASP A 20 -0.92 -13.39 -0.87
CA ASP A 20 0.49 -13.14 -0.53
C ASP A 20 0.80 -11.66 -0.26
N ARG A 21 -0.15 -10.77 -0.54
CA ARG A 21 -0.04 -9.33 -0.32
C ARG A 21 -0.24 -8.98 1.15
N ARG A 22 0.66 -8.13 1.67
CA ARG A 22 0.51 -7.55 3.02
C ARG A 22 -0.33 -6.28 2.95
N ARG A 23 -1.20 -6.10 3.94
CA ARG A 23 -1.99 -4.88 4.16
C ARG A 23 -1.17 -3.90 5.02
N ARG A 24 -1.24 -2.61 4.72
CA ARG A 24 -0.56 -1.56 5.50
C ARG A 24 -1.50 -0.91 6.52
N HIS A 25 -2.79 -0.79 6.20
CA HIS A 25 -3.79 -0.17 7.05
C HIS A 25 -4.93 -1.12 7.45
N VAL A 26 -5.69 -0.71 8.47
CA VAL A 26 -6.92 -1.40 8.91
C VAL A 26 -8.06 -1.09 7.93
N PRO A 27 -8.75 -2.09 7.36
CA PRO A 27 -9.77 -1.88 6.33
C PRO A 27 -11.15 -1.56 6.94
N TRP A 28 -11.28 -0.36 7.49
CA TRP A 28 -12.49 0.08 8.20
C TRP A 28 -13.74 0.08 7.31
N VAL A 29 -13.62 0.53 6.06
CA VAL A 29 -14.77 0.62 5.14
C VAL A 29 -15.21 -0.77 4.70
N THR A 30 -14.27 -1.65 4.34
CA THR A 30 -14.58 -3.05 4.02
C THR A 30 -15.29 -3.72 5.19
N GLY A 31 -14.75 -3.60 6.41
CA GLY A 31 -15.36 -4.18 7.62
C GLY A 31 -16.78 -3.63 7.89
N THR A 32 -16.97 -2.32 7.71
CA THR A 32 -18.27 -1.66 7.88
C THR A 32 -19.28 -2.13 6.84
N LEU A 33 -18.88 -2.26 5.58
CA LEU A 33 -19.75 -2.78 4.51
C LEU A 33 -20.16 -4.23 4.80
N ILE A 34 -19.23 -5.08 5.27
CA ILE A 34 -19.56 -6.46 5.67
C ILE A 34 -20.57 -6.46 6.80
N ALA A 35 -20.33 -5.69 7.86
CA ALA A 35 -21.25 -5.60 9.00
C ALA A 35 -22.64 -5.12 8.58
N LEU A 36 -22.71 -4.12 7.69
CA LEU A 36 -23.96 -3.59 7.17
C LEU A 36 -24.74 -4.64 6.36
N ASN A 37 -24.07 -5.37 5.46
CA ASN A 37 -24.69 -6.44 4.67
C ASN A 37 -25.24 -7.56 5.57
N VAL A 38 -24.48 -7.95 6.61
CA VAL A 38 -24.93 -8.95 7.59
C VAL A 38 -26.15 -8.43 8.37
N ALA A 39 -26.11 -7.18 8.83
CA ALA A 39 -27.22 -6.58 9.56
C ALA A 39 -28.50 -6.48 8.70
N VAL A 40 -28.37 -6.08 7.43
CA VAL A 40 -29.50 -6.03 6.49
C VAL A 40 -30.07 -7.42 6.23
N TYR A 41 -29.22 -8.44 6.05
CA TYR A 41 -29.68 -9.82 5.85
C TYR A 41 -30.46 -10.34 7.06
N VAL A 42 -29.91 -10.21 8.27
CA VAL A 42 -30.59 -10.62 9.51
C VAL A 42 -31.89 -9.83 9.70
N GLY A 43 -31.86 -8.51 9.49
CA GLY A 43 -33.04 -7.66 9.56
C GLY A 43 -34.13 -8.07 8.58
N THR A 44 -33.76 -8.47 7.36
CA THR A 44 -34.69 -8.95 6.33
C THR A 44 -35.38 -10.25 6.76
N VAL A 45 -34.63 -11.20 7.32
CA VAL A 45 -35.17 -12.46 7.85
C VAL A 45 -36.12 -12.19 9.03
N LEU A 46 -35.73 -11.34 9.98
CA LEU A 46 -36.57 -10.99 11.13
C LEU A 46 -37.84 -10.24 10.72
N TYR A 47 -37.74 -9.33 9.74
CA TYR A 47 -38.89 -8.62 9.20
C TYR A 47 -39.88 -9.58 8.55
N ALA A 48 -39.40 -10.48 7.69
CA ALA A 48 -40.24 -11.48 7.02
C ALA A 48 -40.99 -12.34 8.04
N ARG A 49 -40.31 -12.82 9.08
CA ARG A 49 -40.95 -13.62 10.14
C ARG A 49 -42.02 -12.87 10.93
N ALA A 50 -41.87 -11.57 11.10
CA ALA A 50 -42.81 -10.75 11.86
C ALA A 50 -44.06 -10.34 11.06
N HIS A 51 -43.95 -10.27 9.72
CA HIS A 51 -44.99 -9.65 8.88
C HIS A 51 -45.55 -10.56 7.78
N LEU A 52 -44.89 -11.68 7.45
CA LEU A 52 -45.28 -12.56 6.35
C LEU A 52 -45.75 -13.92 6.89
N PRO A 53 -46.86 -14.47 6.37
CA PRO A 53 -47.33 -15.79 6.75
C PRO A 53 -46.41 -16.89 6.21
N GLY A 54 -46.18 -17.97 6.97
CA GLY A 54 -45.55 -19.20 6.45
C GLY A 54 -44.03 -19.31 6.54
N GLY A 55 -43.38 -18.75 7.56
CA GLY A 55 -41.96 -19.00 7.86
C GLY A 55 -41.74 -20.35 8.58
N ASP A 56 -40.61 -21.00 8.29
CA ASP A 56 -40.19 -22.23 8.97
C ASP A 56 -39.54 -21.88 10.34
N SER A 57 -38.63 -22.70 10.85
CA SER A 57 -37.81 -22.32 12.01
C SER A 57 -36.88 -21.15 11.69
N LEU A 58 -36.51 -20.33 12.68
CA LEU A 58 -35.55 -19.22 12.49
C LEU A 58 -34.23 -19.71 11.87
N ALA A 59 -33.76 -20.89 12.27
CA ALA A 59 -32.56 -21.50 11.72
C ALA A 59 -32.70 -21.83 10.22
N HIS A 60 -33.90 -22.26 9.78
CA HIS A 60 -34.17 -22.53 8.37
C HIS A 60 -34.15 -21.23 7.57
N ASP A 61 -34.87 -20.20 8.00
CA ASP A 61 -34.94 -18.91 7.29
C ASP A 61 -33.58 -18.20 7.22
N LEU A 62 -32.75 -18.34 8.27
CA LEU A 62 -31.38 -17.81 8.28
C LEU A 62 -30.44 -18.52 7.32
N VAL A 63 -30.75 -19.74 6.89
CA VAL A 63 -29.89 -20.51 5.97
C VAL A 63 -30.41 -20.38 4.54
N TYR A 64 -31.71 -20.59 4.35
CA TYR A 64 -32.36 -20.67 3.04
C TYR A 64 -32.99 -19.35 2.58
N GLY A 65 -33.11 -18.37 3.48
CA GLY A 65 -33.77 -17.10 3.21
C GLY A 65 -35.27 -17.12 3.52
N PRO A 66 -35.92 -15.95 3.48
CA PRO A 66 -37.37 -15.85 3.59
C PRO A 66 -38.06 -16.50 2.37
N SER A 67 -39.13 -17.24 2.63
CA SER A 67 -39.88 -18.02 1.64
C SER A 67 -40.67 -17.19 0.63
N ASP A 68 -40.78 -15.87 0.84
CA ASP A 68 -41.65 -14.99 0.07
C ASP A 68 -40.89 -14.24 -1.04
N PRO A 69 -41.19 -14.51 -2.33
CA PRO A 69 -40.58 -13.82 -3.47
C PRO A 69 -41.00 -12.34 -3.59
N ASP A 70 -42.10 -11.91 -2.95
CA ASP A 70 -42.59 -10.53 -3.04
C ASP A 70 -41.71 -9.55 -2.26
N LEU A 71 -41.03 -10.02 -1.19
CA LEU A 71 -40.11 -9.19 -0.41
C LEU A 71 -38.96 -8.64 -1.26
N PHE A 72 -38.33 -9.50 -2.07
CA PHE A 72 -37.23 -9.09 -2.93
C PHE A 72 -37.72 -8.27 -4.12
N SER A 73 -38.96 -8.48 -4.57
CA SER A 73 -39.59 -7.66 -5.60
C SER A 73 -39.92 -6.24 -5.10
N ALA A 74 -40.23 -6.09 -3.81
CA ALA A 74 -40.55 -4.80 -3.20
C ALA A 74 -39.31 -3.93 -2.95
N TRP A 75 -38.21 -4.51 -2.47
CA TRP A 75 -37.03 -3.77 -2.03
C TRP A 75 -35.81 -3.94 -2.95
N GLY A 76 -35.76 -5.03 -3.72
CA GLY A 76 -34.75 -5.26 -4.74
C GLY A 76 -34.98 -4.40 -5.98
N PHE A 77 -33.96 -4.30 -6.82
CA PHE A 77 -34.05 -3.51 -8.03
C PHE A 77 -34.76 -4.29 -9.12
N LEU A 78 -36.00 -3.90 -9.42
CA LEU A 78 -36.84 -4.54 -10.42
C LEU A 78 -36.68 -3.84 -11.77
N PRO A 79 -36.10 -4.48 -12.81
CA PRO A 79 -35.95 -3.86 -14.13
C PRO A 79 -37.27 -3.43 -14.79
N SER A 80 -38.38 -4.09 -14.49
CA SER A 80 -39.72 -3.71 -14.96
C SER A 80 -40.27 -2.45 -14.29
N ALA A 81 -39.78 -2.09 -13.11
CA ALA A 81 -40.20 -0.93 -12.34
C ALA A 81 -38.98 -0.25 -11.67
N PRO A 82 -38.07 0.33 -12.48
CA PRO A 82 -36.78 0.82 -11.98
C PRO A 82 -36.98 2.01 -11.04
N ARG A 83 -36.42 1.91 -9.83
CA ARG A 83 -36.41 2.99 -8.83
C ARG A 83 -35.01 3.17 -8.27
N LEU A 84 -34.55 4.41 -8.12
CA LEU A 84 -33.22 4.70 -7.57
C LEU A 84 -33.03 4.18 -6.13
N PRO A 85 -34.02 4.30 -5.21
CA PRO A 85 -33.89 3.73 -3.87
C PRO A 85 -33.71 2.21 -3.89
N SER A 86 -34.44 1.49 -4.77
CA SER A 86 -34.30 0.03 -4.84
C SER A 86 -33.00 -0.40 -5.51
N LEU A 87 -32.47 0.37 -6.46
CA LEU A 87 -31.11 0.19 -6.98
C LEU A 87 -30.07 0.28 -5.85
N PHE A 88 -30.18 1.29 -4.99
CA PHE A 88 -29.29 1.45 -3.84
C PHE A 88 -29.46 0.32 -2.80
N LEU A 89 -30.70 -0.01 -2.42
CA LEU A 89 -30.96 -1.05 -1.43
C LEU A 89 -30.57 -2.45 -1.93
N SER A 90 -30.66 -2.70 -3.24
CA SER A 90 -30.31 -3.99 -3.85
C SER A 90 -28.88 -4.43 -3.54
N LEU A 91 -27.96 -3.49 -3.35
CA LEU A 91 -26.55 -3.74 -2.99
C LEU A 91 -26.40 -4.49 -1.66
N PHE A 92 -27.39 -4.43 -0.77
CA PHE A 92 -27.31 -4.96 0.58
C PHE A 92 -28.24 -6.16 0.83
N LEU A 93 -29.19 -6.40 -0.07
CA LEU A 93 -30.14 -7.51 0.02
C LEU A 93 -29.52 -8.83 -0.43
N HIS A 94 -29.77 -9.91 0.31
CA HIS A 94 -29.25 -11.24 0.00
C HIS A 94 -30.36 -12.28 0.15
N VAL A 95 -30.50 -13.16 -0.84
CA VAL A 95 -31.59 -14.16 -0.88
C VAL A 95 -31.41 -15.30 0.11
N ASN A 96 -30.18 -15.64 0.50
CA ASN A 96 -29.88 -16.71 1.44
C ASN A 96 -28.47 -16.55 2.02
N LEU A 97 -28.12 -17.38 3.01
CA LEU A 97 -26.83 -17.32 3.70
C LEU A 97 -25.67 -17.61 2.77
N GLY A 98 -25.82 -18.54 1.82
CA GLY A 98 -24.78 -18.87 0.86
C GLY A 98 -24.43 -17.68 -0.03
N HIS A 99 -25.45 -16.96 -0.51
CA HIS A 99 -25.27 -15.74 -1.31
C HIS A 99 -24.56 -14.64 -0.50
N LEU A 100 -24.97 -14.41 0.75
CA LEU A 100 -24.29 -13.48 1.65
C LEU A 100 -22.85 -13.90 1.92
N PHE A 101 -22.63 -15.15 2.31
CA PHE A 101 -21.34 -15.69 2.67
C PHE A 101 -20.32 -15.51 1.54
N TRP A 102 -20.66 -15.91 0.32
CA TRP A 102 -19.74 -15.77 -0.81
C TRP A 102 -19.48 -14.31 -1.16
N ASN A 103 -20.49 -13.42 -1.12
CA ASN A 103 -20.24 -12.00 -1.32
C ASN A 103 -19.29 -11.43 -0.26
N MET A 104 -19.51 -11.73 1.01
CA MET A 104 -18.66 -11.22 2.08
C MET A 104 -17.26 -11.84 2.07
N ALA A 105 -17.14 -13.12 1.69
CA ALA A 105 -15.84 -13.77 1.52
C ALA A 105 -15.02 -13.11 0.41
N PHE A 106 -15.62 -12.83 -0.75
CA PHE A 106 -14.95 -12.13 -1.84
C PHE A 106 -14.64 -10.66 -1.49
N LEU A 107 -15.58 -9.97 -0.83
CA LEU A 107 -15.36 -8.60 -0.36
C LEU A 107 -14.21 -8.56 0.66
N TRP A 108 -14.13 -9.50 1.59
CA TRP A 108 -13.03 -9.58 2.55
C TRP A 108 -11.70 -9.99 1.92
N LEU A 109 -11.73 -10.85 0.90
CA LEU A 109 -10.52 -11.30 0.19
C LEU A 109 -9.86 -10.16 -0.59
N PHE A 110 -10.65 -9.34 -1.29
CA PHE A 110 -10.12 -8.32 -2.20
C PHE A 110 -10.25 -6.90 -1.66
N GLY A 111 -11.36 -6.58 -1.00
CA GLY A 111 -11.69 -5.25 -0.50
C GLY A 111 -10.59 -4.59 0.32
N PRO A 112 -10.02 -5.25 1.35
CA PRO A 112 -8.97 -4.66 2.17
C PRO A 112 -7.73 -4.23 1.39
N HIS A 113 -7.35 -4.97 0.33
CA HIS A 113 -6.19 -4.61 -0.49
C HIS A 113 -6.47 -3.42 -1.39
N VAL A 114 -7.70 -3.31 -1.91
CA VAL A 114 -8.12 -2.17 -2.74
C VAL A 114 -8.34 -0.93 -1.88
N GLU A 115 -8.91 -1.07 -0.68
CA GLU A 115 -9.04 0.01 0.31
C GLU A 115 -7.66 0.53 0.74
N ASP A 116 -6.69 -0.36 0.96
CA ASP A 116 -5.31 0.02 1.30
C ASP A 116 -4.61 0.77 0.15
N ALA A 117 -4.94 0.44 -1.10
CA ALA A 117 -4.38 1.08 -2.29
C ALA A 117 -5.02 2.43 -2.61
N LEU A 118 -6.33 2.58 -2.39
CA LEU A 118 -7.11 3.76 -2.77
C LEU A 118 -7.36 4.73 -1.62
N GLY A 119 -7.27 4.25 -0.38
CA GLY A 119 -7.82 4.92 0.79
C GLY A 119 -9.33 4.68 0.95
N PRO A 120 -9.89 5.03 2.13
CA PRO A 120 -11.25 4.65 2.51
C PRO A 120 -12.34 5.30 1.67
N LEU A 121 -12.23 6.61 1.38
CA LEU A 121 -13.27 7.34 0.65
C LEU A 121 -13.35 6.94 -0.84
N PRO A 122 -12.24 6.89 -1.61
CA PRO A 122 -12.31 6.44 -3.00
C PRO A 122 -12.74 4.98 -3.12
N PHE A 123 -12.37 4.12 -2.16
CA PHE A 123 -12.88 2.75 -2.08
C PHE A 123 -14.39 2.68 -1.88
N LEU A 124 -14.97 3.50 -1.00
CA LEU A 124 -16.42 3.56 -0.81
C LEU A 124 -17.15 4.03 -2.08
N ILE A 125 -16.61 5.06 -2.76
CA ILE A 125 -17.15 5.56 -4.03
C ILE A 125 -17.08 4.47 -5.10
N LEU A 126 -15.97 3.72 -5.17
CA LEU A 126 -15.81 2.60 -6.09
C LEU A 126 -16.86 1.51 -5.85
N TYR A 127 -17.10 1.13 -4.59
CA TYR A 127 -18.11 0.12 -4.24
C TYR A 127 -19.52 0.56 -4.65
N LEU A 128 -19.94 1.76 -4.22
CA LEU A 128 -21.30 2.25 -4.49
C LEU A 128 -21.50 2.56 -5.99
N GLY A 129 -20.56 3.28 -6.59
CA GLY A 129 -20.59 3.61 -8.02
C GLY A 129 -20.52 2.37 -8.91
N GLY A 130 -19.71 1.39 -8.53
CA GLY A 130 -19.60 0.11 -9.22
C GLY A 130 -20.87 -0.72 -9.18
N GLY A 131 -21.56 -0.76 -8.04
CA GLY A 131 -22.86 -1.44 -7.97
C GLY A 131 -23.97 -0.72 -8.72
N TRP A 132 -23.95 0.62 -8.76
CA TRP A 132 -24.86 1.39 -9.63
C TRP A 132 -24.58 1.09 -11.10
N ALA A 133 -23.32 1.15 -11.54
CA ALA A 133 -22.95 0.82 -12.91
C ALA A 133 -23.34 -0.62 -13.29
N ALA A 134 -23.16 -1.57 -12.37
CA ALA A 134 -23.61 -2.95 -12.52
C ALA A 134 -25.13 -3.06 -12.73
N GLY A 135 -25.92 -2.45 -11.85
CA GLY A 135 -27.38 -2.51 -11.94
C GLY A 135 -27.94 -1.78 -13.16
N LEU A 136 -27.34 -0.65 -13.55
CA LEU A 136 -27.71 0.10 -14.75
C LEU A 136 -27.38 -0.67 -16.03
N LEU A 137 -26.22 -1.33 -16.11
CA LEU A 137 -25.90 -2.16 -17.27
C LEU A 137 -26.86 -3.36 -17.36
N HIS A 138 -27.11 -4.03 -16.24
CA HIS A 138 -28.05 -5.15 -16.18
C HIS A 138 -29.46 -4.74 -16.63
N PHE A 139 -29.95 -3.58 -16.17
CA PHE A 139 -31.19 -2.98 -16.63
C PHE A 139 -31.18 -2.69 -18.13
N ALA A 140 -30.15 -2.01 -18.62
CA ALA A 140 -30.03 -1.66 -20.03
C ALA A 140 -30.07 -2.91 -20.93
N ILE A 141 -29.34 -3.96 -20.56
CA ILE A 141 -29.34 -5.23 -21.29
C ILE A 141 -30.73 -5.89 -21.26
N LYS A 142 -31.37 -5.99 -20.08
CA LYS A 142 -32.70 -6.59 -19.98
C LYS A 142 -33.78 -5.81 -20.75
N TRP A 143 -33.64 -4.49 -20.83
CA TRP A 143 -34.61 -3.62 -21.50
C TRP A 143 -34.40 -3.57 -23.03
N LEU A 144 -33.15 -3.45 -23.47
CA LEU A 144 -32.79 -3.30 -24.89
C LEU A 144 -32.84 -4.62 -25.66
N ILE A 145 -32.53 -5.75 -25.03
CA ILE A 145 -32.48 -7.04 -25.72
C ILE A 145 -33.83 -7.77 -25.59
N PRO A 146 -34.57 -8.02 -26.70
CA PRO A 146 -35.88 -8.66 -26.65
C PRO A 146 -35.87 -10.03 -25.95
N ALA A 147 -34.83 -10.82 -26.21
CA ALA A 147 -34.58 -12.12 -25.60
C ALA A 147 -34.24 -12.06 -24.10
N GLN A 148 -34.30 -10.90 -23.44
CA GLN A 148 -34.12 -10.77 -22.00
C GLN A 148 -35.37 -10.20 -21.31
N ARG A 149 -36.34 -9.67 -22.08
CA ARG A 149 -37.48 -8.92 -21.54
C ARG A 149 -38.42 -9.75 -20.65
N TYR A 150 -38.47 -11.07 -20.83
CA TYR A 150 -39.27 -11.96 -19.99
C TYR A 150 -38.74 -12.07 -18.54
N THR A 151 -37.49 -11.67 -18.28
CA THR A 151 -36.89 -11.62 -16.93
C THR A 151 -36.96 -10.24 -16.27
N LEU A 152 -37.66 -9.28 -16.86
CA LEU A 152 -37.74 -7.92 -16.30
C LEU A 152 -38.40 -7.88 -14.91
N ALA A 153 -39.19 -8.89 -14.57
CA ALA A 153 -39.82 -9.06 -13.26
C ALA A 153 -38.91 -9.75 -12.22
N GLU A 154 -37.70 -10.19 -12.58
CA GLU A 154 -36.76 -10.76 -11.63
C GLU A 154 -35.98 -9.65 -10.91
N PRO A 155 -36.06 -9.54 -9.57
CA PRO A 155 -35.33 -8.52 -8.83
C PRO A 155 -33.83 -8.80 -8.85
N LEU A 156 -33.05 -7.74 -9.12
CA LEU A 156 -31.63 -7.73 -8.88
C LEU A 156 -31.39 -7.46 -7.39
N VAL A 157 -30.64 -8.33 -6.74
CA VAL A 157 -30.23 -8.23 -5.34
C VAL A 157 -28.81 -8.79 -5.19
N GLY A 158 -28.06 -8.25 -4.23
CA GLY A 158 -26.73 -8.71 -3.86
C GLY A 158 -25.64 -7.68 -4.10
N ALA A 159 -24.61 -7.75 -3.25
CA ALA A 159 -23.42 -6.92 -3.35
C ALA A 159 -22.49 -7.29 -4.53
N SER A 160 -22.75 -8.40 -5.22
CA SER A 160 -21.82 -9.02 -6.16
C SER A 160 -21.38 -8.11 -7.30
N GLY A 161 -22.26 -7.25 -7.83
CA GLY A 161 -21.89 -6.24 -8.85
C GLY A 161 -20.87 -5.21 -8.33
N ALA A 162 -21.08 -4.70 -7.11
CA ALA A 162 -20.12 -3.80 -6.46
C ALA A 162 -18.80 -4.50 -6.14
N ILE A 163 -18.86 -5.76 -5.72
CA ILE A 163 -17.66 -6.57 -5.46
C ILE A 163 -16.89 -6.80 -6.76
N SER A 164 -17.55 -7.05 -7.90
CA SER A 164 -16.87 -7.14 -9.21
C SER A 164 -16.10 -5.86 -9.55
N ALA A 165 -16.63 -4.69 -9.17
CA ALA A 165 -15.95 -3.40 -9.32
C ALA A 165 -14.74 -3.22 -8.40
N ILE A 166 -14.63 -4.00 -7.32
CA ILE A 166 -13.44 -4.09 -6.46
C ILE A 166 -12.43 -5.11 -7.00
N VAL A 167 -12.91 -6.27 -7.47
CA VAL A 167 -12.06 -7.34 -8.02
C VAL A 167 -11.22 -6.83 -9.19
N ALA A 168 -11.78 -5.98 -10.05
CA ALA A 168 -11.06 -5.38 -11.18
C ALA A 168 -9.80 -4.60 -10.75
N PRO A 169 -9.88 -3.55 -9.91
CA PRO A 169 -8.70 -2.82 -9.42
C PRO A 169 -7.70 -3.68 -8.67
N PHE A 170 -8.17 -4.69 -7.92
CA PHE A 170 -7.27 -5.67 -7.32
C PHE A 170 -6.46 -6.38 -8.40
N ALA A 171 -7.11 -6.91 -9.44
CA ALA A 171 -6.44 -7.64 -10.51
C ALA A 171 -5.51 -6.74 -11.37
N VAL A 172 -5.91 -5.49 -11.62
CA VAL A 172 -5.11 -4.52 -12.40
C VAL A 172 -3.83 -4.16 -11.63
N ARG A 173 -3.97 -3.77 -10.36
CA ARG A 173 -2.81 -3.37 -9.53
C ARG A 173 -1.95 -4.57 -9.16
N TYR A 174 -2.59 -5.65 -8.70
CA TYR A 174 -1.95 -6.82 -8.12
C TYR A 174 -1.93 -8.02 -9.08
N HIS A 175 -1.64 -7.77 -10.37
CA HIS A 175 -1.68 -8.78 -11.44
C HIS A 175 -0.70 -9.97 -11.28
N ARG A 176 0.24 -9.94 -10.32
CA ARG A 176 1.14 -11.06 -10.00
C ARG A 176 0.88 -11.68 -8.63
N ALA A 177 -0.14 -11.22 -7.92
CA ALA A 177 -0.48 -11.73 -6.59
C ALA A 177 -0.97 -13.17 -6.65
N GLN A 178 -0.70 -13.91 -5.58
CA GLN A 178 -1.17 -15.27 -5.36
C GLN A 178 -2.35 -15.25 -4.38
N ILE A 179 -3.43 -15.93 -4.74
CA ILE A 179 -4.55 -16.21 -3.86
C ILE A 179 -4.26 -17.51 -3.14
N ARG A 180 -4.25 -17.46 -1.81
CA ARG A 180 -4.09 -18.61 -0.94
C ARG A 180 -5.45 -19.25 -0.72
N LEU A 181 -5.59 -20.47 -1.22
CA LEU A 181 -6.77 -21.31 -1.05
C LEU A 181 -6.47 -22.40 -0.02
N LEU A 182 -7.46 -22.70 0.81
CA LEU A 182 -7.37 -23.70 1.84
C LEU A 182 -8.48 -24.73 1.65
N TRP A 183 -8.09 -25.97 1.41
CA TRP A 183 -9.01 -27.07 1.19
C TRP A 183 -9.15 -27.91 2.46
N LEU A 184 -10.36 -27.96 2.99
CA LEU A 184 -10.65 -28.50 4.32
C LEU A 184 -10.26 -29.99 4.49
N PRO A 185 -10.49 -30.90 3.52
CA PRO A 185 -10.03 -32.28 3.61
C PRO A 185 -8.50 -32.40 3.71
N GLY A 186 -7.76 -31.63 2.91
CA GLY A 186 -6.30 -31.63 2.96
C GLY A 186 -5.76 -31.07 4.28
N LEU A 187 -6.43 -30.07 4.86
CA LEU A 187 -6.11 -29.54 6.19
C LEU A 187 -6.36 -30.57 7.29
N LEU A 188 -7.52 -31.24 7.27
CA LEU A 188 -7.87 -32.29 8.24
C LEU A 188 -6.92 -33.48 8.16
N ALA A 189 -6.48 -33.81 6.94
CA ALA A 189 -5.44 -34.81 6.69
C ALA A 189 -4.02 -34.35 7.05
N ARG A 190 -3.84 -33.12 7.55
CA ARG A 190 -2.54 -32.48 7.85
C ARG A 190 -1.54 -32.57 6.69
N SER A 191 -2.05 -32.47 5.47
CA SER A 191 -1.28 -32.62 4.25
C SER A 191 -1.06 -31.27 3.57
N ASP A 192 0.13 -31.08 2.98
CA ASP A 192 0.48 -29.83 2.28
C ASP A 192 -0.42 -29.57 1.07
N TRP A 193 -1.04 -30.61 0.52
CA TRP A 193 -1.99 -30.54 -0.60
C TRP A 193 -3.29 -29.80 -0.22
N GLY A 194 -3.54 -29.56 1.07
CA GLY A 194 -4.63 -28.73 1.56
C GLY A 194 -4.39 -27.22 1.42
N ARG A 195 -3.18 -26.79 1.03
CA ARG A 195 -2.82 -25.38 0.84
C ARG A 195 -2.43 -25.19 -0.62
N LEU A 196 -3.23 -24.41 -1.34
CA LEU A 196 -3.01 -24.14 -2.76
C LEU A 196 -2.78 -22.66 -2.96
N GLU A 197 -1.85 -22.31 -3.84
CA GLU A 197 -1.64 -20.94 -4.29
C GLU A 197 -2.00 -20.86 -5.76
N VAL A 198 -2.93 -19.96 -6.09
CA VAL A 198 -3.42 -19.77 -7.45
C VAL A 198 -3.16 -18.33 -7.86
N PRO A 199 -2.54 -18.08 -9.03
CA PRO A 199 -2.36 -16.72 -9.52
C PRO A 199 -3.71 -16.00 -9.61
N ALA A 200 -3.78 -14.78 -9.08
CA ALA A 200 -5.04 -14.01 -9.04
C ALA A 200 -5.65 -13.84 -10.44
N LEU A 201 -4.82 -13.65 -11.47
CA LEU A 201 -5.26 -13.57 -12.86
C LEU A 201 -5.89 -14.87 -13.38
N ALA A 202 -5.41 -16.04 -12.94
CA ALA A 202 -6.00 -17.31 -13.34
C ALA A 202 -7.40 -17.48 -12.73
N GLY A 203 -7.55 -17.16 -11.44
CA GLY A 203 -8.86 -17.15 -10.78
C GLY A 203 -9.82 -16.16 -11.43
N LEU A 204 -9.35 -14.95 -11.75
CA LEU A 204 -10.13 -13.95 -12.47
C LEU A 204 -10.53 -14.43 -13.88
N ALA A 205 -9.62 -15.03 -14.63
CA ALA A 205 -9.90 -15.52 -15.98
C ALA A 205 -11.01 -16.57 -15.95
N ILE A 206 -10.94 -17.53 -15.01
CA ILE A 206 -11.99 -18.54 -14.81
C ILE A 206 -13.33 -17.87 -14.48
N TRP A 207 -13.33 -16.94 -13.52
CA TRP A 207 -14.53 -16.21 -13.12
C TRP A 207 -15.15 -15.41 -14.28
N LEU A 208 -14.32 -14.73 -15.07
CA LEU A 208 -14.78 -13.94 -16.21
C LEU A 208 -15.37 -14.84 -17.31
N LEU A 209 -14.72 -15.97 -17.60
CA LEU A 209 -15.25 -16.97 -18.55
C LEU A 209 -16.59 -17.53 -18.09
N GLN A 210 -16.74 -17.83 -16.80
CA GLN A 210 -18.02 -18.29 -16.24
C GLN A 210 -19.12 -17.24 -16.36
N ASN A 211 -18.80 -15.97 -16.09
CA ASN A 211 -19.77 -14.88 -16.22
C ASN A 211 -20.15 -14.60 -17.67
N LEU A 212 -19.19 -14.67 -18.60
CA LEU A 212 -19.48 -14.52 -20.02
C LEU A 212 -20.31 -15.68 -20.55
N ALA A 213 -19.97 -16.92 -20.20
CA ALA A 213 -20.74 -18.11 -20.58
C ALA A 213 -22.17 -18.04 -20.02
N GLY A 214 -22.33 -17.61 -18.76
CA GLY A 214 -23.63 -17.39 -18.13
C GLY A 214 -24.44 -16.27 -18.81
N ALA A 215 -23.80 -15.16 -19.15
CA ALA A 215 -24.41 -14.06 -19.88
C ALA A 215 -24.91 -14.52 -21.27
N VAL A 216 -24.08 -15.26 -22.02
CA VAL A 216 -24.47 -15.84 -23.31
C VAL A 216 -25.59 -16.86 -23.14
N LYS A 217 -25.50 -17.75 -22.15
CA LYS A 217 -26.57 -18.73 -21.85
C LYS A 217 -27.90 -18.04 -21.57
N SER A 218 -27.90 -16.93 -20.82
CA SER A 218 -29.12 -16.17 -20.52
C SER A 218 -29.81 -15.61 -21.78
N LEU A 219 -29.04 -15.34 -22.85
CA LEU A 219 -29.56 -14.91 -24.15
C LEU A 219 -30.12 -16.07 -24.98
N LEU A 220 -29.44 -17.23 -24.94
CA LEU A 220 -29.77 -18.39 -25.78
C LEU A 220 -30.87 -19.27 -25.19
N LEU A 221 -30.94 -19.37 -23.86
CA LEU A 221 -31.85 -20.25 -23.14
C LEU A 221 -32.71 -19.43 -22.16
N PRO A 222 -33.83 -18.88 -22.66
CA PRO A 222 -34.77 -18.14 -21.84
C PRO A 222 -35.22 -18.90 -20.59
N GLY A 223 -35.17 -18.25 -19.42
CA GLY A 223 -35.63 -18.82 -18.15
C GLY A 223 -34.56 -19.57 -17.35
N THR A 224 -33.31 -19.59 -17.81
CA THR A 224 -32.16 -20.06 -17.02
C THR A 224 -31.66 -18.97 -16.05
N GLY A 225 -32.56 -18.49 -15.19
CA GLY A 225 -32.32 -17.41 -14.23
C GLY A 225 -31.51 -17.82 -12.99
N GLY A 226 -31.26 -16.87 -12.09
CA GLY A 226 -30.67 -17.10 -10.76
C GLY A 226 -29.34 -16.39 -10.48
N VAL A 227 -28.63 -15.92 -11.51
CA VAL A 227 -27.37 -15.14 -11.36
C VAL A 227 -27.39 -13.95 -12.31
N ALA A 228 -27.08 -12.76 -11.79
CA ALA A 228 -27.04 -11.52 -12.56
C ALA A 228 -25.70 -11.31 -13.30
N TYR A 229 -25.40 -12.16 -14.27
CA TYR A 229 -24.13 -12.14 -15.01
C TYR A 229 -23.80 -10.77 -15.63
N TRP A 230 -24.80 -10.07 -16.20
CA TRP A 230 -24.61 -8.73 -16.77
C TRP A 230 -24.26 -7.67 -15.74
N ALA A 231 -24.79 -7.79 -14.52
CA ALA A 231 -24.41 -6.92 -13.41
C ALA A 231 -22.93 -7.15 -13.03
N HIS A 232 -22.48 -8.40 -12.95
CA HIS A 232 -21.09 -8.71 -12.65
C HIS A 232 -20.12 -8.13 -13.69
N LEU A 233 -20.43 -8.32 -14.98
CA LEU A 233 -19.63 -7.77 -16.07
C LEU A 233 -19.62 -6.23 -16.05
N GLY A 234 -20.75 -5.60 -15.76
CA GLY A 234 -20.85 -4.13 -15.66
C GLY A 234 -20.06 -3.54 -14.51
N GLY A 235 -20.15 -4.15 -13.33
CA GLY A 235 -19.33 -3.76 -12.18
C GLY A 235 -17.84 -3.93 -12.47
N PHE A 236 -17.45 -5.07 -13.03
CA PHE A 236 -16.05 -5.32 -13.42
C PHE A 236 -15.53 -4.29 -14.42
N ALA A 237 -16.30 -4.01 -15.48
CA ALA A 237 -15.93 -3.01 -16.49
C ALA A 237 -15.77 -1.60 -15.88
N PHE A 238 -16.67 -1.20 -14.97
CA PHE A 238 -16.55 0.04 -14.23
C PHE A 238 -15.27 0.07 -13.37
N GLY A 239 -14.96 -1.02 -12.68
CA GLY A 239 -13.74 -1.11 -11.88
C GLY A 239 -12.46 -1.03 -12.72
N VAL A 240 -12.42 -1.64 -13.91
CA VAL A 240 -11.30 -1.50 -14.86
C VAL A 240 -11.15 -0.04 -15.28
N PHE A 241 -12.24 0.62 -15.65
CA PHE A 241 -12.24 2.04 -16.01
C PHE A 241 -11.71 2.91 -14.85
N ALA A 242 -12.20 2.71 -13.64
CA ALA A 242 -11.73 3.43 -12.46
C ALA A 242 -10.23 3.18 -12.17
N SER A 243 -9.74 1.97 -12.45
CA SER A 243 -8.33 1.61 -12.29
C SER A 243 -7.41 2.34 -13.26
N GLU A 244 -7.85 2.51 -14.52
CA GLU A 244 -7.12 3.27 -15.54
C GLU A 244 -7.09 4.76 -15.19
N VAL A 245 -8.23 5.34 -14.80
CA VAL A 245 -8.32 6.74 -14.36
C VAL A 245 -7.45 6.98 -13.12
N GLY A 246 -7.45 6.03 -12.18
CA GLY A 246 -6.63 6.10 -10.97
C GLY A 246 -5.17 5.70 -11.15
N GLY A 247 -4.72 5.33 -12.36
CA GLY A 247 -3.33 4.95 -12.62
C GLY A 247 -2.83 3.71 -11.88
N LEU A 248 -3.73 2.84 -11.40
CA LEU A 248 -3.37 1.72 -10.50
C LEU A 248 -2.42 0.72 -11.14
N LEU A 249 -2.50 0.52 -12.46
CA LEU A 249 -1.54 -0.32 -13.18
C LEU A 249 -0.12 0.25 -13.14
N ARG A 250 0.00 1.58 -13.23
CA ARG A 250 1.31 2.27 -13.19
C ARG A 250 1.93 2.11 -11.82
N GLU A 251 1.17 2.34 -10.77
CA GLU A 251 1.61 2.16 -9.39
C GLU A 251 1.96 0.69 -9.08
N GLY A 252 1.14 -0.26 -9.54
CA GLY A 252 1.43 -1.69 -9.41
C GLY A 252 2.76 -2.08 -10.07
N ARG A 253 3.03 -1.59 -11.29
CA ARG A 253 4.31 -1.83 -11.97
C ARG A 253 5.51 -1.23 -11.21
N GLN A 254 5.36 -0.03 -10.66
CA GLN A 254 6.40 0.60 -9.84
C GLN A 254 6.67 -0.21 -8.56
N GLU A 255 5.61 -0.71 -7.91
CA GLU A 255 5.75 -1.56 -6.72
C GLU A 255 6.46 -2.87 -7.04
N TYR A 256 6.10 -3.57 -8.12
CA TYR A 256 6.79 -4.79 -8.53
C TYR A 256 8.25 -4.53 -8.92
N LEU A 257 8.54 -3.42 -9.61
CA LEU A 257 9.91 -3.05 -9.96
C LEU A 257 10.80 -2.89 -8.71
N LEU A 258 10.28 -2.23 -7.66
CA LEU A 258 11.00 -2.10 -6.39
C LEU A 258 11.16 -3.44 -5.66
N GLN A 259 10.14 -4.30 -5.68
CA GLN A 259 10.23 -5.63 -5.08
C GLN A 259 11.32 -6.47 -5.75
N GLU A 260 11.39 -6.44 -7.08
CA GLU A 260 12.43 -7.11 -7.85
C GLU A 260 13.81 -6.49 -7.65
N ALA A 261 13.91 -5.17 -7.51
CA ALA A 261 15.17 -4.49 -7.19
C ALA A 261 15.71 -4.97 -5.84
N ARG A 262 14.87 -4.95 -4.80
CA ARG A 262 15.22 -5.42 -3.44
C ARG A 262 15.58 -6.90 -3.41
N ALA A 263 14.82 -7.75 -4.11
CA ALA A 263 15.12 -9.17 -4.19
C ALA A 263 16.47 -9.41 -4.89
N ALA A 264 16.77 -8.67 -5.97
CA ALA A 264 18.05 -8.81 -6.67
C ALA A 264 19.24 -8.26 -5.86
N ALA A 265 19.02 -7.27 -4.99
CA ALA A 265 20.05 -6.67 -4.13
C ALA A 265 20.66 -7.64 -3.12
N SER A 266 19.89 -8.64 -2.66
CA SER A 266 20.34 -9.60 -1.65
C SER A 266 21.13 -10.81 -2.19
N HIS A 267 21.40 -10.84 -3.51
CA HIS A 267 22.04 -11.99 -4.17
C HIS A 267 23.47 -11.65 -4.65
N GLY A 268 24.06 -12.53 -5.48
CA GLY A 268 25.41 -12.37 -6.04
C GLY A 268 25.60 -11.11 -6.88
N GLN A 269 26.86 -10.80 -7.24
CA GLN A 269 27.25 -9.54 -7.90
C GLN A 269 26.43 -9.20 -9.15
N ASP A 270 26.20 -10.16 -10.05
CA ASP A 270 25.43 -9.92 -11.28
C ASP A 270 23.99 -9.47 -11.00
N LEU A 271 23.36 -10.07 -9.99
CA LEU A 271 22.00 -9.71 -9.57
C LEU A 271 21.98 -8.34 -8.87
N ARG A 272 23.04 -7.97 -8.15
CA ARG A 272 23.17 -6.60 -7.61
C ARG A 272 23.30 -5.55 -8.71
N ARG A 273 24.02 -5.81 -9.81
CA ARG A 273 24.03 -4.90 -10.97
C ARG A 273 22.64 -4.74 -11.59
N ALA A 274 21.91 -5.85 -11.73
CA ALA A 274 20.53 -5.80 -12.20
C ALA A 274 19.59 -5.04 -11.24
N SER A 275 19.86 -5.08 -9.93
CA SER A 275 19.14 -4.30 -8.92
C SER A 275 19.33 -2.78 -9.11
N VAL A 276 20.58 -2.33 -9.30
CA VAL A 276 20.92 -0.93 -9.58
C VAL A 276 20.12 -0.39 -10.76
N GLN A 277 20.05 -1.15 -11.87
CA GLN A 277 19.30 -0.72 -13.05
C GLN A 277 17.80 -0.57 -12.76
N LYS A 278 17.21 -1.49 -11.98
CA LYS A 278 15.79 -1.41 -11.59
C LYS A 278 15.50 -0.21 -10.69
N TYR A 279 16.38 0.10 -9.74
CA TYR A 279 16.26 1.30 -8.92
C TYR A 279 16.36 2.58 -9.75
N ARG A 280 17.29 2.67 -10.70
CA ARG A 280 17.37 3.81 -11.63
C ARG A 280 16.09 3.96 -12.46
N THR A 281 15.59 2.87 -13.04
CA THR A 281 14.32 2.88 -13.80
C THR A 281 13.13 3.34 -12.95
N PHE A 282 13.14 3.07 -11.64
CA PHE A 282 12.15 3.61 -10.71
C PHE A 282 12.33 5.13 -10.52
N LEU A 283 13.56 5.58 -10.25
CA LEU A 283 13.91 6.98 -10.00
C LEU A 283 13.77 7.87 -11.24
N ASP A 284 13.84 7.33 -12.46
CA ASP A 284 13.53 8.07 -13.69
C ASP A 284 12.09 8.61 -13.69
N ARG A 285 11.19 7.98 -12.93
CA ARG A 285 9.78 8.37 -12.80
C ARG A 285 9.48 9.10 -11.50
N ASP A 286 10.14 8.72 -10.42
CA ASP A 286 9.98 9.31 -9.09
C ASP A 286 11.36 9.70 -8.55
N SER A 287 11.92 10.76 -9.13
CA SER A 287 13.29 11.18 -8.89
C SER A 287 13.54 11.71 -7.49
N ASP A 288 12.49 12.09 -6.76
CA ASP A 288 12.61 12.61 -5.40
C ASP A 288 12.35 11.55 -4.32
N ASN A 289 12.22 10.27 -4.70
CA ASN A 289 11.96 9.19 -3.76
C ASN A 289 13.16 8.89 -2.87
N LEU A 290 13.21 9.56 -1.72
CA LEU A 290 14.29 9.50 -0.75
C LEU A 290 14.61 8.07 -0.27
N PRO A 291 13.63 7.24 0.18
CA PRO A 291 13.91 5.87 0.59
C PRO A 291 14.59 5.04 -0.50
N VAL A 292 14.16 5.19 -1.75
CA VAL A 292 14.72 4.44 -2.87
C VAL A 292 16.14 4.90 -3.21
N ARG A 293 16.44 6.20 -3.12
CA ARG A 293 17.82 6.70 -3.31
C ARG A 293 18.77 6.16 -2.24
N ILE A 294 18.32 6.06 -0.99
CA ILE A 294 19.10 5.46 0.09
C ILE A 294 19.36 3.97 -0.18
N GLU A 295 18.33 3.22 -0.57
CA GLU A 295 18.48 1.81 -0.95
C GLU A 295 19.45 1.64 -2.12
N LEU A 296 19.35 2.47 -3.15
CA LEU A 296 20.26 2.47 -4.30
C LEU A 296 21.71 2.75 -3.86
N ALA A 297 21.93 3.76 -3.03
CA ALA A 297 23.27 4.10 -2.52
C ALA A 297 23.91 2.92 -1.76
N ARG A 298 23.14 2.20 -0.93
CA ARG A 298 23.61 0.99 -0.24
C ARG A 298 24.04 -0.11 -1.22
N VAL A 299 23.23 -0.35 -2.26
CA VAL A 299 23.55 -1.38 -3.26
C VAL A 299 24.78 -0.99 -4.06
N LEU A 300 24.92 0.28 -4.48
CA LEU A 300 26.07 0.77 -5.24
C LEU A 300 27.41 0.56 -4.51
N VAL A 301 27.44 0.79 -3.20
CA VAL A 301 28.62 0.53 -2.36
C VAL A 301 28.99 -0.97 -2.33
N GLN A 302 28.00 -1.86 -2.45
CA GLN A 302 28.18 -3.32 -2.36
C GLN A 302 28.36 -4.02 -3.73
N SER A 303 27.96 -3.37 -4.83
CA SER A 303 27.80 -4.00 -6.14
C SER A 303 28.90 -3.69 -7.14
N SER A 304 29.82 -2.78 -6.84
CA SER A 304 30.75 -2.25 -7.83
C SER A 304 32.00 -3.11 -8.00
N ASP A 305 32.38 -3.38 -9.26
CA ASP A 305 33.69 -3.95 -9.62
C ASP A 305 34.82 -2.91 -9.43
N ASP A 306 34.45 -1.63 -9.46
CA ASP A 306 35.27 -0.48 -9.10
C ASP A 306 34.72 0.10 -7.79
N PRO A 307 35.23 -0.31 -6.61
CA PRO A 307 34.74 0.14 -5.32
C PRO A 307 34.70 1.66 -5.18
N ASP A 308 35.67 2.37 -5.76
CA ASP A 308 35.75 3.84 -5.69
C ASP A 308 34.74 4.50 -6.64
N GLY A 309 34.52 3.94 -7.82
CA GLY A 309 33.44 4.34 -8.73
C GLY A 309 32.05 4.20 -8.08
N GLY A 310 31.77 3.05 -7.47
CA GLY A 310 30.50 2.77 -6.81
C GLY A 310 30.24 3.71 -5.62
N ARG A 311 31.26 3.99 -4.82
CA ARG A 311 31.17 4.95 -3.70
C ARG A 311 30.95 6.38 -4.18
N ARG A 312 31.60 6.81 -5.26
CA ARG A 312 31.36 8.13 -5.87
C ARG A 312 29.93 8.26 -6.39
N GLU A 313 29.40 7.22 -7.03
CA GLU A 313 28.02 7.21 -7.50
C GLU A 313 27.02 7.25 -6.33
N ALA A 314 27.22 6.42 -5.30
CA ALA A 314 26.40 6.41 -4.10
C ALA A 314 26.39 7.79 -3.40
N ALA A 315 27.54 8.44 -3.30
CA ALA A 315 27.65 9.79 -2.76
C ALA A 315 26.87 10.82 -3.62
N GLY A 316 26.91 10.68 -4.95
CA GLY A 316 26.13 11.51 -5.87
C GLY A 316 24.61 11.37 -5.69
N GLU A 317 24.13 10.14 -5.49
CA GLU A 317 22.72 9.84 -5.23
C GLU A 317 22.24 10.47 -3.91
N LEU A 318 22.99 10.27 -2.81
CA LEU A 318 22.66 10.85 -1.51
C LEU A 318 22.77 12.38 -1.52
N LEU A 319 23.74 12.95 -2.23
CA LEU A 319 23.88 14.40 -2.36
C LEU A 319 22.70 15.02 -3.13
N THR A 320 22.23 14.35 -4.17
CA THR A 320 21.05 14.78 -4.93
C THR A 320 19.81 14.80 -4.03
N ALA A 321 19.59 13.74 -3.27
CA ALA A 321 18.50 13.65 -2.30
C ALA A 321 18.62 14.74 -1.23
N LEU A 322 19.83 14.97 -0.71
CA LEU A 322 20.09 15.93 0.36
C LEU A 322 19.76 17.35 -0.10
N ARG A 323 20.21 17.72 -1.30
CA ARG A 323 19.92 19.05 -1.87
C ARG A 323 18.44 19.24 -2.16
N ALA A 324 17.72 18.18 -2.54
CA ALA A 324 16.27 18.22 -2.69
C ALA A 324 15.56 18.47 -1.35
N CYS A 325 15.94 17.73 -0.29
CA CYS A 325 15.42 17.95 1.06
C CYS A 325 15.72 19.37 1.57
N ALA A 326 16.95 19.86 1.38
CA ALA A 326 17.35 21.21 1.80
C ALA A 326 16.53 22.30 1.08
N LYS A 327 16.29 22.16 -0.24
CA LYS A 327 15.43 23.08 -1.01
C LYS A 327 13.99 23.11 -0.49
N ARG A 328 13.50 22.00 0.06
CA ARG A 328 12.15 21.88 0.64
C ARG A 328 12.09 22.21 2.13
N HIS A 329 13.19 22.68 2.72
CA HIS A 329 13.32 22.89 4.17
C HIS A 329 13.05 21.63 5.01
N GLN A 330 13.23 20.44 4.44
CA GLN A 330 13.10 19.14 5.11
C GLN A 330 14.41 18.77 5.81
N TRP A 331 14.79 19.60 6.77
CA TRP A 331 16.07 19.50 7.48
C TRP A 331 16.30 18.18 8.24
N PRO A 332 15.29 17.58 8.90
CA PRO A 332 15.47 16.27 9.54
C PRO A 332 15.87 15.17 8.55
N ASP A 333 15.28 15.17 7.35
CA ASP A 333 15.60 14.16 6.32
C ASP A 333 16.96 14.40 5.68
N ALA A 334 17.39 15.66 5.56
CA ALA A 334 18.75 16.00 5.16
C ALA A 334 19.80 15.49 6.17
N VAL A 335 19.52 15.58 7.48
CA VAL A 335 20.39 14.99 8.51
C VAL A 335 20.40 13.47 8.43
N ARG A 336 19.25 12.81 8.22
CA ARG A 336 19.20 11.34 8.03
C ARG A 336 20.09 10.90 6.88
N LEU A 337 20.14 11.66 5.79
CA LEU A 337 21.04 11.38 4.65
C LEU A 337 22.52 11.51 5.01
N CYS A 338 22.88 12.50 5.84
CA CYS A 338 24.24 12.61 6.35
C CYS A 338 24.61 11.44 7.27
N VAL A 339 23.69 11.01 8.15
CA VAL A 339 23.87 9.81 9.00
C VAL A 339 24.09 8.57 8.12
N GLU A 340 23.26 8.40 7.10
CA GLU A 340 23.35 7.28 6.16
C GLU A 340 24.69 7.29 5.41
N ALA A 341 25.09 8.45 4.85
CA ALA A 341 26.38 8.60 4.17
C ALA A 341 27.55 8.24 5.09
N ASN A 342 27.52 8.71 6.35
CA ASN A 342 28.55 8.39 7.33
C ASN A 342 28.59 6.88 7.65
N SER A 343 27.42 6.22 7.78
CA SER A 343 27.34 4.77 8.03
C SER A 343 27.91 3.93 6.87
N LEU A 344 27.85 4.46 5.64
CA LEU A 344 28.42 3.85 4.44
C LEU A 344 29.90 4.24 4.23
N GLY A 345 30.48 5.06 5.11
CA GLY A 345 31.83 5.59 4.95
C GLY A 345 31.97 6.43 3.67
N LEU A 346 30.94 7.19 3.32
CA LEU A 346 30.91 8.06 2.15
C LEU A 346 31.20 9.51 2.56
N ILE A 347 32.11 10.16 1.83
CA ILE A 347 32.36 11.59 1.94
C ILE A 347 31.52 12.29 0.87
N LEU A 348 30.53 13.08 1.30
CA LEU A 348 29.70 13.85 0.38
C LEU A 348 30.43 15.12 -0.08
N PRO A 349 30.46 15.43 -1.40
CA PRO A 349 31.11 16.64 -1.92
C PRO A 349 30.22 17.88 -1.67
N LEU A 350 30.18 18.29 -0.41
CA LEU A 350 29.45 19.45 0.11
C LEU A 350 30.36 20.69 0.15
N THR A 351 29.78 21.85 -0.13
CA THR A 351 30.45 23.15 0.08
C THR A 351 30.65 23.43 1.58
N ALA A 352 31.59 24.31 1.93
CA ALA A 352 31.81 24.73 3.31
C ALA A 352 30.52 25.27 3.97
N ARG A 353 29.74 26.07 3.22
CA ARG A 353 28.44 26.58 3.64
C ARG A 353 27.41 25.48 3.92
N GLU A 354 27.32 24.46 3.04
CA GLU A 354 26.44 23.31 3.23
C GLU A 354 26.85 22.52 4.48
N ARG A 355 28.15 22.25 4.66
CA ARG A 355 28.69 21.55 5.83
C ARG A 355 28.35 22.26 7.14
N LEU A 356 28.61 23.57 7.22
CA LEU A 356 28.35 24.36 8.43
C LEU A 356 26.85 24.37 8.78
N ARG A 357 25.98 24.54 7.78
CA ARG A 357 24.53 24.53 7.98
C ARG A 357 24.02 23.17 8.43
N LEU A 358 24.43 22.09 7.75
CA LEU A 358 24.03 20.73 8.12
C LEU A 358 24.55 20.34 9.50
N ALA A 359 25.75 20.79 9.89
CA ALA A 359 26.28 20.57 11.22
C ALA A 359 25.42 21.23 12.31
N ALA A 360 24.97 22.47 12.08
CA ALA A 360 24.07 23.15 13.01
C ALA A 360 22.71 22.43 13.15
N VAL A 361 22.12 21.99 12.03
CA VAL A 361 20.87 21.21 12.06
C VAL A 361 21.07 19.84 12.72
N ALA A 362 22.19 19.17 12.48
CA ALA A 362 22.50 17.89 13.10
C ALA A 362 22.68 18.04 14.61
N GLU A 363 23.35 19.11 15.07
CA GLU A 363 23.47 19.48 16.48
C GLU A 363 22.08 19.68 17.12
N GLU A 364 21.19 20.47 16.50
CA GLU A 364 19.82 20.68 16.97
C GLU A 364 19.00 19.36 17.03
N ALA A 365 19.30 18.42 16.13
CA ALA A 365 18.65 17.11 16.09
C ALA A 365 19.30 16.06 17.03
N GLY A 366 20.30 16.45 17.83
CA GLY A 366 21.04 15.56 18.73
C GLY A 366 21.98 14.57 18.03
N GLN A 367 22.28 14.78 16.75
CA GLN A 367 23.19 13.96 15.93
C GLN A 367 24.62 14.51 16.00
N GLU A 368 25.18 14.58 17.21
CA GLU A 368 26.47 15.22 17.49
C GLU A 368 27.64 14.64 16.68
N ALA A 369 27.70 13.31 16.52
CA ALA A 369 28.74 12.65 15.74
C ALA A 369 28.75 13.11 14.26
N VAL A 370 27.57 13.33 13.68
CA VAL A 370 27.44 13.85 12.31
C VAL A 370 27.87 15.32 12.26
N ALA A 371 27.45 16.13 13.23
CA ALA A 371 27.85 17.53 13.32
C ALA A 371 29.38 17.68 13.42
N VAL A 372 30.01 16.94 14.34
CA VAL A 372 31.48 16.90 14.51
C VAL A 372 32.17 16.46 13.22
N GLY A 373 31.70 15.38 12.59
CA GLY A 373 32.28 14.88 11.33
C GLY A 373 32.24 15.91 10.19
N LEU A 374 31.10 16.60 10.03
CA LEU A 374 30.94 17.66 9.02
C LEU A 374 31.87 18.86 9.27
N LEU A 375 32.03 19.27 10.53
CA LEU A 375 32.91 20.37 10.91
C LEU A 375 34.38 20.02 10.74
N ARG A 376 34.81 18.81 11.12
CA ARG A 376 36.17 18.32 10.88
C ARG A 376 36.51 18.32 9.38
N LEU A 377 35.60 17.81 8.54
CA LEU A 377 35.78 17.82 7.08
C LEU A 377 35.83 19.24 6.51
N LEU A 378 35.02 20.17 7.01
CA LEU A 378 35.06 21.59 6.61
C LEU A 378 36.44 22.20 6.91
N ILE A 379 36.95 22.01 8.13
CA ILE A 379 38.23 22.57 8.58
C ILE A 379 39.40 21.95 7.81
N ALA A 380 39.36 20.64 7.56
CA ALA A 380 40.45 19.91 6.91
C ALA A 380 40.54 20.20 5.40
N GLU A 381 39.41 20.23 4.69
CA GLU A 381 39.40 20.34 3.23
C GLU A 381 39.24 21.78 2.72
N THR A 382 38.66 22.67 3.53
CA THR A 382 38.39 24.07 3.15
C THR A 382 38.86 25.04 4.23
N PRO A 383 40.16 25.03 4.60
CA PRO A 383 40.66 25.86 5.67
C PRO A 383 40.45 27.35 5.38
N ASP A 384 40.54 27.81 4.14
CA ASP A 384 40.43 29.24 3.82
C ASP A 384 39.00 29.73 3.52
N ALA A 385 38.00 28.87 3.74
CA ALA A 385 36.59 29.27 3.58
C ALA A 385 36.17 30.29 4.65
N SER A 386 35.22 31.17 4.28
CA SER A 386 34.60 32.11 5.22
C SER A 386 33.96 31.44 6.44
N GLU A 387 33.58 30.17 6.29
CA GLU A 387 32.95 29.35 7.32
C GLU A 387 33.95 28.70 8.30
N ASP A 388 35.27 28.66 8.01
CA ASP A 388 36.28 27.99 8.86
C ASP A 388 36.32 28.59 10.27
N GLU A 389 36.21 29.92 10.38
CA GLU A 389 36.15 30.64 11.66
C GLU A 389 35.04 30.08 12.56
N MET A 390 33.81 30.03 12.05
CA MET A 390 32.65 29.53 12.79
C MET A 390 32.74 28.02 13.02
N ALA A 391 33.29 27.27 12.06
CA ALA A 391 33.40 25.82 12.15
C ALA A 391 34.32 25.38 13.29
N ARG A 392 35.50 26.02 13.44
CA ARG A 392 36.44 25.74 14.54
C ARG A 392 35.82 26.06 15.90
N LEU A 393 35.12 27.18 16.01
CA LEU A 393 34.46 27.58 17.25
C LEU A 393 33.37 26.56 17.66
N LYS A 394 32.50 26.18 16.72
CA LYS A 394 31.46 25.17 16.96
C LYS A 394 32.05 23.80 17.29
N LEU A 395 33.10 23.38 16.57
CA LEU A 395 33.75 22.09 16.82
C LEU A 395 34.33 22.04 18.25
N GLY A 396 35.03 23.11 18.67
CA GLY A 396 35.54 23.21 20.04
C GLY A 396 34.45 23.23 21.11
N GLN A 397 33.26 23.76 20.80
CA GLN A 397 32.12 23.71 21.71
C GLN A 397 31.54 22.29 21.84
N LEU A 398 31.34 21.58 20.73
CA LEU A 398 30.79 20.22 20.73
C LEU A 398 31.73 19.24 21.44
N LEU A 399 33.03 19.34 21.18
CA LEU A 399 34.02 18.41 21.74
C LEU A 399 34.43 18.69 23.19
N LEU A 400 33.88 19.73 23.83
CA LEU A 400 34.32 20.21 25.15
C LEU A 400 34.34 19.13 26.24
N GLN A 401 33.42 18.17 26.16
CA GLN A 401 33.29 17.07 27.13
C GLN A 401 33.86 15.75 26.62
N THR A 402 34.02 15.58 25.31
CA THR A 402 34.33 14.30 24.67
C THR A 402 35.79 14.20 24.24
N ASP A 403 36.40 15.29 23.78
CA ASP A 403 37.80 15.33 23.35
C ASP A 403 38.46 16.68 23.71
N PRO A 404 38.88 16.88 24.98
CA PRO A 404 39.49 18.12 25.42
C PRO A 404 40.81 18.46 24.71
N ASP A 405 41.49 17.46 24.14
CA ASP A 405 42.79 17.62 23.48
C ASP A 405 42.60 18.20 22.09
N GLU A 406 41.65 17.68 21.31
CA GLU A 406 41.27 18.27 20.03
C GLU A 406 40.70 19.68 20.20
N VAL A 407 39.92 19.94 21.26
CA VAL A 407 39.45 21.30 21.58
C VAL A 407 40.62 22.26 21.73
N ARG A 408 41.69 21.86 22.43
CA ARG A 408 42.89 22.70 22.60
C ARG A 408 43.58 22.95 21.28
N ALA A 409 43.75 21.92 20.44
CA ALA A 409 44.37 22.06 19.13
C ALA A 409 43.57 23.00 18.19
N VAL A 410 42.26 22.77 18.09
CA VAL A 410 41.37 23.51 17.19
C VAL A 410 41.24 24.97 17.62
N LEU A 411 41.05 25.24 18.91
CA LEU A 411 40.85 26.61 19.41
C LEU A 411 42.17 27.40 19.50
N ALA A 412 43.31 26.76 19.75
CA ALA A 412 44.61 27.43 19.63
C ALA A 412 44.87 27.86 18.18
N ALA A 413 44.62 26.98 17.22
CA ALA A 413 44.71 27.30 15.78
C ALA A 413 43.73 28.42 15.39
N PHE A 414 42.52 28.41 15.93
CA PHE A 414 41.54 29.49 15.74
C PHE A 414 42.08 30.85 16.21
N LEU A 415 42.63 30.93 17.43
CA LEU A 415 43.15 32.19 17.99
C LEU A 415 44.36 32.70 17.22
N GLN A 416 45.19 31.81 16.68
CA GLN A 416 46.32 32.17 15.85
C GLN A 416 45.86 32.69 14.48
N LYS A 417 44.89 32.03 13.86
CA LYS A 417 44.41 32.35 12.50
C LYS A 417 43.47 33.55 12.46
N TYR A 418 42.64 33.73 13.50
CA TYR A 418 41.61 34.77 13.58
C TYR A 418 41.78 35.66 14.82
N PRO A 419 42.92 36.36 14.99
CA PRO A 419 43.22 37.12 16.20
C PRO A 419 42.28 38.32 16.42
N GLN A 420 41.62 38.81 15.37
CA GLN A 420 40.66 39.92 15.41
C GLN A 420 39.20 39.47 15.38
N SER A 421 38.95 38.15 15.50
CA SER A 421 37.57 37.63 15.50
C SER A 421 36.78 38.16 16.70
N PRO A 422 35.49 38.50 16.53
CA PRO A 422 34.61 38.83 17.65
C PRO A 422 34.40 37.63 18.61
N TRP A 423 34.75 36.42 18.18
CA TRP A 423 34.58 35.19 18.96
C TRP A 423 35.84 34.79 19.75
N THR A 424 36.92 35.58 19.71
CA THR A 424 38.17 35.29 20.44
C THR A 424 37.96 35.14 21.95
N ALA A 425 37.11 35.95 22.56
CA ALA A 425 36.77 35.83 23.99
C ALA A 425 36.09 34.48 24.29
N ARG A 426 35.15 34.05 23.44
CA ARG A 426 34.45 32.77 23.57
C ARG A 426 35.40 31.58 23.36
N ALA A 427 36.32 31.67 22.40
CA ALA A 427 37.31 30.63 22.16
C ALA A 427 38.25 30.45 23.37
N ARG A 428 38.68 31.54 24.02
CA ARG A 428 39.48 31.48 25.26
C ARG A 428 38.70 30.85 26.42
N GLU A 429 37.43 31.22 26.59
CA GLU A 429 36.56 30.62 27.60
C GLU A 429 36.42 29.10 27.42
N LEU A 430 36.23 28.62 26.18
CA LEU A 430 36.14 27.19 25.88
C LEU A 430 37.48 26.46 26.14
N LEU A 431 38.63 27.09 25.84
CA LEU A 431 39.95 26.56 26.15
C LEU A 431 40.19 26.41 27.66
N GLU A 432 39.78 27.39 28.46
CA GLU A 432 39.88 27.31 29.92
C GLU A 432 39.02 26.18 30.48
N LYS A 433 37.80 26.03 29.96
CA LYS A 433 36.89 24.93 30.35
C LYS A 433 37.46 23.55 29.98
N SER A 434 38.07 23.40 28.80
CA SER A 434 38.67 22.11 28.42
C SER A 434 39.85 21.75 29.31
N ALA A 435 40.65 22.73 29.74
CA ALA A 435 41.75 22.53 30.68
C ALA A 435 41.28 22.16 32.10
N ALA A 436 40.11 22.64 32.54
CA ALA A 436 39.50 22.26 33.81
C ALA A 436 38.97 20.82 33.78
N ASN A 437 38.29 20.43 32.69
CA ASN A 437 37.75 19.07 32.52
C ASN A 437 38.84 17.98 32.42
N GLY A 438 40.00 18.31 31.85
CA GLY A 438 41.14 17.39 31.76
C GLY A 438 41.81 17.06 33.10
N ARG A 439 41.53 17.83 34.17
CA ARG A 439 42.14 17.62 35.51
C ARG A 439 41.31 16.73 36.43
N THR A 440 40.06 16.39 36.06
CA THR A 440 39.14 15.57 36.87
C THR A 440 39.13 14.09 36.50
N ASN A 441 39.80 13.67 35.42
CA ASN A 441 39.86 12.28 34.95
C ASN A 441 41.22 11.60 35.18
N VAL A 442 42.05 12.11 36.11
CA VAL A 442 43.34 11.53 36.51
C VAL A 442 43.26 10.95 37.91
#